data_AF-A0A7C6AZB5-F1
#
_entry.id   AF-A0A7C6AZB5-F1
#
_cell.length_a   1.000
_cell.length_b   1.000
_cell.length_c   1.000
_cell.angle_alpha   90.00
_cell.angle_beta   90.00
_cell.angle_gamma   90.00
#
_symmetry.space_group_name_H-M   'P 1'
#
loop_
_entity.id
_entity.type
_entity.pdbx_description
1 polymer ?
#
loop_
_entity_poly.entity_id
_entity_poly.type
_entity_poly.pdbx_seq_one_letter_code
_entity_poly.pdbx_strand_id
1 'polypeptide(L)'
;MSDARYDGIALMEILAPANDFACLESAVRAGADVVYFGLPYLNARRRAKNFTLEEAARAVQFLHAQGRKAFLTLNTDISYRELGLALATLEQGNQMGFDAVLIRDPALMAMRPAYPNLEFHFSTQTAIANSVDVEAARELGASRVVLARELDLNEIRAACKVPGIAIEVFAHGALCFSISGRCLMSSWIGGRSGNRGVCASPCRVPWQIDGEPAGHPLSMHDLCTLEHLSELRSAGVTALKIEGRLKAARWVETAVGIYRQALSRSDGFDSLVTVAKSLTEYAGRDLTDGFLVGRRESLTGTNRGRVSRDEALPLSSCDDVTFASLDSDACLDDSGGDAAPSGGAIEFRLAVAGPRIRCELTMEGNQAAWEYPKTVVRRIQKAVSAEELCQQIAGRRFQGVILDSVTT
;
A
#
# COMPACT_ATOMS: atom_id res chain seq x y z
N MET A 1 15.67 24.84 -4.76
CA MET A 1 15.96 23.75 -5.71
C MET A 1 17.46 23.59 -5.76
N SER A 2 18.02 22.50 -5.21
CA SER A 2 19.45 22.24 -5.37
C SER A 2 19.68 21.83 -6.81
N ASP A 3 20.26 22.73 -7.59
CA ASP A 3 20.66 22.57 -8.98
C ASP A 3 21.89 21.64 -9.09
N ALA A 4 21.84 20.49 -8.41
CA ALA A 4 22.90 19.50 -8.38
C ALA A 4 22.88 18.74 -9.71
N ARG A 5 23.66 19.24 -10.66
CA ARG A 5 23.88 18.60 -11.96
C ARG A 5 25.16 17.77 -11.87
N TYR A 6 25.09 16.51 -12.31
CA TYR A 6 26.27 15.68 -12.58
C TYR A 6 26.36 15.58 -14.10
N ASP A 7 27.48 16.04 -14.69
CA ASP A 7 27.69 16.12 -16.14
C ASP A 7 26.58 16.83 -16.94
N GLY A 8 26.01 17.90 -16.37
CA GLY A 8 24.99 18.71 -17.06
C GLY A 8 23.58 18.13 -17.07
N ILE A 9 23.37 16.95 -16.46
CA ILE A 9 22.06 16.29 -16.35
C ILE A 9 21.53 16.44 -14.92
N ALA A 10 20.24 16.78 -14.77
CA ALA A 10 19.58 16.89 -13.47
C ALA A 10 19.64 15.55 -12.71
N LEU A 11 19.99 15.58 -11.42
CA LEU A 11 19.91 14.40 -10.57
C LEU A 11 18.46 14.01 -10.32
N MET A 12 18.17 12.69 -10.34
CA MET A 12 16.89 12.17 -9.86
C MET A 12 16.73 12.49 -8.37
N GLU A 13 15.55 12.98 -7.98
CA GLU A 13 15.21 13.23 -6.58
C GLU A 13 15.13 11.91 -5.79
N ILE A 14 15.55 11.91 -4.53
CA ILE A 14 15.32 10.78 -3.62
C ILE A 14 14.17 11.09 -2.67
N LEU A 15 13.11 10.28 -2.74
CA LEU A 15 11.98 10.31 -1.82
C LEU A 15 12.13 9.24 -0.75
N ALA A 16 12.25 9.68 0.50
CA ALA A 16 12.41 8.81 1.65
C ALA A 16 11.12 8.67 2.47
N PRO A 17 10.85 7.49 3.05
CA PRO A 17 9.72 7.29 3.95
C PRO A 17 10.04 7.77 5.36
N ALA A 18 9.04 8.31 6.06
CA ALA A 18 9.11 8.48 7.52
C ALA A 18 7.82 8.01 8.20
N ASN A 19 7.97 7.50 9.43
CA ASN A 19 6.86 7.18 10.33
C ASN A 19 6.96 7.87 11.69
N ASP A 20 8.09 8.52 11.98
CA ASP A 20 8.37 9.37 13.12
C ASP A 20 9.52 10.33 12.81
N PHE A 21 9.81 11.23 13.75
CA PHE A 21 10.86 12.22 13.62
C PHE A 21 12.27 11.61 13.45
N ALA A 22 12.57 10.51 14.13
CA ALA A 22 13.89 9.86 14.02
C ALA A 22 14.15 9.34 12.60
N CYS A 23 13.13 8.76 11.96
CA CYS A 23 13.21 8.35 10.56
C CYS A 23 13.33 9.56 9.62
N LEU A 24 12.61 10.64 9.92
CA LEU A 24 12.65 11.87 9.14
C LEU A 24 14.04 12.52 9.18
N GLU A 25 14.63 12.71 10.37
CA GLU A 25 15.98 13.27 10.53
C GLU A 25 17.03 12.38 9.86
N SER A 26 16.88 11.06 9.98
CA SER A 26 17.77 10.09 9.34
C SER A 26 17.70 10.15 7.81
N ALA A 27 16.50 10.32 7.25
CA ALA A 27 16.33 10.53 5.81
C ALA A 27 17.01 11.82 5.34
N VAL A 28 16.83 12.92 6.06
CA VAL A 28 17.46 14.21 5.72
C VAL A 28 18.98 14.12 5.80
N ARG A 29 19.52 13.54 6.89
CA ARG A 29 20.96 13.34 7.10
C ARG A 29 21.59 12.46 6.02
N ALA A 30 20.88 11.44 5.56
CA ALA A 30 21.32 10.59 4.45
C ALA A 30 21.21 11.26 3.07
N GLY A 31 20.61 12.44 3.00
CA GLY A 31 20.49 13.24 1.79
C GLY A 31 19.23 12.98 0.98
N ALA A 32 18.10 12.67 1.60
CA ALA A 32 16.80 12.69 0.91
C ALA A 32 16.46 14.12 0.45
N ASP A 33 15.87 14.26 -0.74
CA ASP A 33 15.37 15.55 -1.25
C ASP A 33 13.96 15.84 -0.75
N VAL A 34 13.20 14.76 -0.55
CA VAL A 34 11.81 14.79 -0.15
C VAL A 34 11.59 13.70 0.90
N VAL A 35 10.80 14.00 1.93
CA VAL A 35 10.34 13.00 2.89
C VAL A 35 8.83 12.90 2.81
N TYR A 36 8.32 11.67 2.64
CA TYR A 36 6.89 11.40 2.57
C TYR A 36 6.39 10.63 3.79
N PHE A 37 5.26 11.07 4.34
CA PHE A 37 4.67 10.49 5.54
C PHE A 37 3.15 10.69 5.58
N GLY A 38 2.48 9.97 6.48
CA GLY A 38 1.04 9.99 6.62
C GLY A 38 0.59 10.44 8.00
N LEU A 39 -0.62 10.96 8.05
CA LEU A 39 -1.40 11.12 9.28
C LEU A 39 -1.95 9.76 9.75
N PRO A 40 -2.60 9.65 10.91
CA PRO A 40 -3.00 8.35 11.46
C PRO A 40 -4.06 7.58 10.63
N TYR A 41 -4.69 8.24 9.65
CA TYR A 41 -5.78 7.70 8.83
C TYR A 41 -5.49 7.79 7.33
N LEU A 42 -6.33 7.12 6.53
CA LEU A 42 -6.41 7.18 5.06
C LEU A 42 -5.08 7.05 4.28
N ASN A 43 -4.15 6.25 4.80
CA ASN A 43 -2.88 5.99 4.13
C ASN A 43 -2.53 4.50 4.11
N ALA A 44 -1.73 4.09 3.11
CA ALA A 44 -1.43 2.68 2.85
C ALA A 44 -0.57 1.96 3.93
N ARG A 45 -0.22 2.65 5.02
CA ARG A 45 0.54 2.12 6.17
C ARG A 45 -0.08 2.60 7.49
N ARG A 46 -1.40 2.47 7.63
CA ARG A 46 -2.17 2.83 8.83
C ARG A 46 -1.64 2.22 10.14
N ARG A 47 -0.93 1.08 10.06
CA ARG A 47 -0.29 0.41 11.20
C ARG A 47 1.11 0.93 11.56
N ALA A 48 1.67 1.86 10.80
CA ALA A 48 2.86 2.59 11.21
C ALA A 48 2.52 3.52 12.38
N LYS A 49 3.55 4.02 13.08
CA LYS A 49 3.35 5.00 14.15
C LYS A 49 2.58 6.23 13.64
N ASN A 50 2.97 6.72 12.46
CA ASN A 50 2.41 7.91 11.80
C ASN A 50 2.53 9.17 12.67
N PHE A 51 2.40 10.33 12.04
CA PHE A 51 2.56 11.61 12.73
C PHE A 51 1.20 12.08 13.25
N THR A 52 1.14 12.63 14.46
CA THR A 52 -0.01 13.46 14.87
C THR A 52 -0.05 14.75 14.04
N LEU A 53 -1.14 15.53 14.16
CA LEU A 53 -1.22 16.81 13.46
C LEU A 53 -0.13 17.78 13.92
N GLU A 54 0.15 17.86 15.23
CA GLU A 54 1.20 18.74 15.76
C GLU A 54 2.60 18.26 15.35
N GLU A 55 2.83 16.94 15.34
CA GLU A 55 4.08 16.37 14.85
C GLU A 55 4.27 16.62 13.36
N ALA A 56 3.22 16.48 12.55
CA ALA A 56 3.25 16.71 11.11
C ALA A 56 3.58 18.17 10.79
N ALA A 57 2.94 19.14 11.45
CA ALA A 57 3.24 20.56 11.26
C ALA A 57 4.71 20.89 11.57
N ARG A 58 5.24 20.36 12.69
CA ARG A 58 6.67 20.52 13.04
C ARG A 58 7.59 19.84 12.03
N ALA A 59 7.20 18.68 11.51
CA ALA A 59 7.98 17.93 10.53
C ALA A 59 8.09 18.69 9.20
N VAL A 60 7.00 19.28 8.71
CA VAL A 60 7.02 20.13 7.50
C VAL A 60 7.95 21.32 7.69
N GLN A 61 7.81 22.06 8.80
CA GLN A 61 8.68 23.20 9.12
C GLN A 61 10.16 22.80 9.18
N PHE A 62 10.48 21.68 9.82
CA PHE A 62 11.83 21.16 9.88
C PHE A 62 12.37 20.85 8.48
N LEU A 63 11.59 20.16 7.64
CA LEU A 63 12.02 19.80 6.28
C LEU A 63 12.30 21.06 5.44
N HIS A 64 11.41 22.05 5.48
CA HIS A 64 11.58 23.32 4.78
C HIS A 64 12.80 24.09 5.28
N ALA A 65 13.05 24.11 6.59
CA ALA A 65 14.26 24.73 7.16
C ALA A 65 15.56 24.05 6.68
N GLN A 66 15.49 22.76 6.30
CA GLN A 66 16.59 22.00 5.70
C GLN A 66 16.60 22.08 4.16
N GLY A 67 15.72 22.88 3.55
CA GLY A 67 15.58 23.01 2.10
C GLY A 67 15.01 21.75 1.41
N ARG A 68 14.28 20.90 2.15
CA ARG A 68 13.68 19.65 1.68
C ARG A 68 12.17 19.77 1.59
N LYS A 69 11.53 18.95 0.75
CA LYS A 69 10.07 18.93 0.59
C LYS A 69 9.39 17.91 1.49
N ALA A 70 8.15 18.18 1.86
CA ALA A 70 7.30 17.30 2.64
C ALA A 70 6.10 16.84 1.81
N PHE A 71 5.94 15.53 1.62
CA PHE A 71 4.81 14.96 0.87
C PHE A 71 3.85 14.19 1.79
N LEU A 72 2.56 14.52 1.73
CA LEU A 72 1.49 13.89 2.49
C LEU A 72 1.01 12.63 1.76
N THR A 73 0.73 11.55 2.49
CA THR A 73 0.04 10.38 1.91
C THR A 73 -1.44 10.38 2.26
N LEU A 74 -2.28 10.35 1.23
CA LEU A 74 -3.74 10.14 1.26
C LEU A 74 -4.11 9.04 0.24
N ASN A 75 -3.37 7.93 0.29
CA ASN A 75 -3.25 6.98 -0.82
C ASN A 75 -3.93 5.63 -0.57
N THR A 76 -5.17 5.65 -0.08
CA THR A 76 -6.00 4.45 0.06
C THR A 76 -7.31 4.57 -0.70
N ASP A 77 -8.05 3.47 -0.84
CA ASP A 77 -9.47 3.56 -1.24
C ASP A 77 -10.24 4.38 -0.21
N ILE A 78 -11.08 5.30 -0.69
CA ILE A 78 -11.92 6.17 0.13
C ILE A 78 -13.37 5.71 -0.05
N SER A 79 -14.05 5.38 1.05
CA SER A 79 -15.49 5.14 1.00
C SER A 79 -16.25 6.46 1.08
N TYR A 80 -17.51 6.50 0.64
CA TYR A 80 -18.34 7.70 0.71
C TYR A 80 -18.35 8.35 2.11
N ARG A 81 -18.44 7.53 3.17
CA ARG A 81 -18.44 8.00 4.57
C ARG A 81 -17.12 8.63 5.01
N GLU A 82 -16.03 8.35 4.30
CA GLU A 82 -14.69 8.89 4.58
C GLU A 82 -14.36 10.12 3.76
N LEU A 83 -15.22 10.54 2.82
CA LEU A 83 -14.96 11.69 1.96
C LEU A 83 -14.72 12.96 2.79
N GLY A 84 -15.56 13.22 3.80
CA GLY A 84 -15.38 14.37 4.71
C GLY A 84 -14.02 14.34 5.44
N LEU A 85 -13.59 13.16 5.88
CA LEU A 85 -12.28 12.99 6.50
C LEU A 85 -11.15 13.22 5.48
N ALA A 86 -11.28 12.74 4.25
CA ALA A 86 -10.30 12.95 3.20
C ALA A 86 -10.14 14.45 2.86
N LEU A 87 -11.25 15.19 2.76
CA LEU A 87 -11.24 16.64 2.54
C LEU A 87 -10.61 17.39 3.71
N ALA A 88 -10.94 17.01 4.95
CA ALA A 88 -10.29 17.58 6.14
C ALA A 88 -8.78 17.29 6.16
N THR A 89 -8.37 16.10 5.71
CA THR A 89 -6.95 15.73 5.59
C THR A 89 -6.23 16.60 4.56
N LEU A 90 -6.86 16.85 3.40
CA LEU A 90 -6.32 17.73 2.35
C LEU A 90 -6.15 19.16 2.86
N GLU A 91 -7.18 19.70 3.51
CA GLU A 91 -7.14 21.05 4.10
C GLU A 91 -6.03 21.17 5.15
N GLN A 92 -5.92 20.20 6.06
CA GLN A 92 -4.84 20.16 7.05
C GLN A 92 -3.46 20.08 6.39
N GLY A 93 -3.31 19.25 5.36
CA GLY A 93 -2.07 19.15 4.58
C GLY A 93 -1.68 20.50 3.95
N ASN A 94 -2.64 21.18 3.34
CA ASN A 94 -2.47 22.50 2.76
C ASN A 94 -2.07 23.55 3.81
N GLN A 95 -2.76 23.61 4.95
CA GLN A 95 -2.48 24.55 6.04
C GLN A 95 -1.10 24.34 6.68
N MET A 96 -0.66 23.08 6.80
CA MET A 96 0.68 22.74 7.31
C MET A 96 1.79 23.08 6.32
N GLY A 97 1.47 23.33 5.05
CA GLY A 97 2.43 23.62 4.00
C GLY A 97 3.07 22.39 3.36
N PHE A 98 2.38 21.24 3.32
CA PHE A 98 2.88 20.12 2.51
C PHE A 98 3.03 20.55 1.04
N ASP A 99 4.12 20.12 0.40
CA ASP A 99 4.41 20.46 -1.00
C ASP A 99 3.56 19.63 -1.99
N ALA A 100 3.22 18.40 -1.62
CA ALA A 100 2.40 17.52 -2.44
C ALA A 100 1.57 16.53 -1.60
N VAL A 101 0.49 16.02 -2.19
CA VAL A 101 -0.30 14.90 -1.66
C VAL A 101 -0.28 13.72 -2.64
N LEU A 102 0.05 12.54 -2.12
CA LEU A 102 -0.05 11.28 -2.84
C LEU A 102 -1.46 10.72 -2.65
N ILE A 103 -2.24 10.73 -3.72
CA ILE A 103 -3.60 10.20 -3.74
C ILE A 103 -3.67 8.85 -4.44
N ARG A 104 -4.77 8.13 -4.22
CA ARG A 104 -5.15 6.96 -5.02
C ARG A 104 -6.43 7.21 -5.79
N ASP A 105 -7.43 7.73 -5.08
CA ASP A 105 -8.76 7.94 -5.64
C ASP A 105 -8.76 9.16 -6.58
N PRO A 106 -9.01 8.98 -7.88
CA PRO A 106 -9.01 10.09 -8.84
C PRO A 106 -10.10 11.13 -8.54
N ALA A 107 -11.15 10.79 -7.77
CA ALA A 107 -12.16 11.77 -7.37
C ALA A 107 -11.56 12.96 -6.58
N LEU A 108 -10.45 12.75 -5.87
CA LEU A 108 -9.77 13.83 -5.15
C LEU A 108 -9.16 14.88 -6.09
N MET A 109 -8.93 14.56 -7.37
CA MET A 109 -8.46 15.54 -8.36
C MET A 109 -9.48 16.65 -8.60
N ALA A 110 -10.78 16.40 -8.39
CA ALA A 110 -11.80 17.44 -8.47
C ALA A 110 -11.62 18.55 -7.42
N MET A 111 -10.91 18.26 -6.32
CA MET A 111 -10.62 19.23 -5.26
C MET A 111 -9.36 20.05 -5.53
N ARG A 112 -8.50 19.61 -6.45
CA ARG A 112 -7.22 20.27 -6.77
C ARG A 112 -7.33 21.78 -7.00
N PRO A 113 -8.36 22.33 -7.71
CA PRO A 113 -8.47 23.78 -7.91
C PRO A 113 -8.58 24.60 -6.63
N ALA A 114 -9.03 24.01 -5.52
CA ALA A 114 -9.11 24.67 -4.21
C ALA A 114 -7.75 24.77 -3.50
N TYR A 115 -6.73 24.04 -3.98
CA TYR A 115 -5.42 23.91 -3.35
C TYR A 115 -4.28 24.30 -4.32
N PRO A 116 -4.18 25.57 -4.74
CA PRO A 116 -3.25 25.99 -5.79
C PRO A 116 -1.76 25.80 -5.43
N ASN A 117 -1.44 25.69 -4.14
CA ASN A 117 -0.08 25.52 -3.64
C ASN A 117 0.28 24.07 -3.30
N LEU A 118 -0.66 23.13 -3.42
CA LEU A 118 -0.46 21.72 -3.11
C LEU A 118 -0.46 20.91 -4.40
N GLU A 119 0.65 20.25 -4.73
CA GLU A 119 0.69 19.36 -5.88
C GLU A 119 -0.09 18.06 -5.63
N PHE A 120 -0.74 17.54 -6.67
CA PHE A 120 -1.45 16.27 -6.60
C PHE A 120 -0.70 15.21 -7.39
N HIS A 121 -0.30 14.15 -6.69
CA HIS A 121 0.47 13.05 -7.26
C HIS A 121 -0.34 11.76 -7.18
N PHE A 122 -0.40 10.98 -8.27
CA PHE A 122 -0.95 9.64 -8.17
C PHE A 122 0.06 8.68 -7.57
N SER A 123 -0.31 8.04 -6.47
CA SER A 123 0.46 6.99 -5.83
C SER A 123 0.46 5.72 -6.66
N THR A 124 1.45 4.83 -6.46
CA THR A 124 1.49 3.48 -7.06
C THR A 124 0.23 2.65 -6.72
N GLN A 125 -0.51 3.05 -5.67
CA GLN A 125 -1.82 2.48 -5.34
C GLN A 125 -2.87 2.68 -6.45
N THR A 126 -2.67 3.63 -7.36
CA THR A 126 -3.56 3.91 -8.50
C THR A 126 -3.34 2.92 -9.66
N ALA A 127 -2.19 2.22 -9.66
CA ALA A 127 -1.80 1.27 -10.70
C ALA A 127 -1.65 1.90 -12.10
N ILE A 128 -0.99 3.07 -12.19
CA ILE A 128 -0.58 3.68 -13.46
C ILE A 128 0.50 2.80 -14.09
N ALA A 129 0.16 2.09 -15.17
CA ALA A 129 0.94 0.96 -15.67
C ALA A 129 1.36 1.06 -17.15
N ASN A 130 1.05 2.16 -17.83
CA ASN A 130 1.47 2.40 -19.21
C ASN A 130 1.44 3.91 -19.52
N SER A 131 1.91 4.32 -20.70
CA SER A 131 1.95 5.73 -21.11
C SER A 131 0.57 6.37 -21.30
N VAL A 132 -0.46 5.59 -21.63
CA VAL A 132 -1.84 6.10 -21.77
C VAL A 132 -2.42 6.42 -20.39
N ASP A 133 -2.14 5.61 -19.37
CA ASP A 133 -2.51 5.92 -17.99
C ASP A 133 -1.85 7.21 -17.49
N VAL A 134 -0.59 7.44 -17.88
CA VAL A 134 0.17 8.65 -17.55
C VAL A 134 -0.43 9.87 -18.24
N GLU A 135 -0.82 9.75 -19.51
CA GLU A 135 -1.52 10.80 -20.26
C GLU A 135 -2.86 11.16 -19.59
N ALA A 136 -3.67 10.16 -19.23
CA ALA A 136 -4.93 10.38 -18.51
C ALA A 136 -4.70 11.07 -17.15
N ALA A 137 -3.66 10.68 -16.41
CA ALA A 137 -3.29 11.34 -15.17
C ALA A 137 -2.90 12.82 -15.38
N ARG A 138 -2.17 13.12 -16.47
CA ARG A 138 -1.82 14.49 -16.86
C ARG A 138 -3.06 15.30 -17.20
N GLU A 139 -4.00 14.75 -17.97
CA GLU A 139 -5.26 15.41 -18.33
C GLU A 139 -6.13 15.74 -17.10
N LEU A 140 -6.12 14.86 -16.08
CA LEU A 140 -6.75 15.14 -14.77
C LEU A 140 -6.02 16.22 -13.97
N GLY A 141 -4.81 16.62 -14.38
CA GLY A 141 -4.03 17.68 -13.77
C GLY A 141 -3.05 17.22 -12.69
N ALA A 142 -2.65 15.95 -12.70
CA ALA A 142 -1.62 15.45 -11.78
C ALA A 142 -0.24 16.00 -12.16
N SER A 143 0.53 16.45 -11.17
CA SER A 143 1.90 16.94 -11.38
C SER A 143 2.91 15.80 -11.52
N ARG A 144 2.58 14.63 -10.94
CA ARG A 144 3.46 13.45 -10.90
C ARG A 144 2.66 12.16 -10.81
N VAL A 145 3.20 11.10 -11.39
CA VAL A 145 2.73 9.72 -11.19
C VAL A 145 3.84 8.85 -10.63
N VAL A 146 3.50 8.05 -9.62
CA VAL A 146 4.34 6.94 -9.15
C VAL A 146 3.90 5.69 -9.90
N LEU A 147 4.74 5.20 -10.81
CA LEU A 147 4.39 4.07 -11.66
C LEU A 147 4.11 2.80 -10.84
N ALA A 148 3.31 1.91 -11.43
CA ALA A 148 3.19 0.54 -10.97
C ALA A 148 4.57 -0.16 -11.01
N ARG A 149 4.78 -1.14 -10.15
CA ARG A 149 6.11 -1.76 -9.95
C ARG A 149 6.36 -2.94 -10.88
N GLU A 150 5.40 -3.22 -11.74
CA GLU A 150 5.36 -4.38 -12.63
C GLU A 150 5.81 -4.04 -14.07
N LEU A 151 6.42 -2.86 -14.28
CA LEU A 151 6.84 -2.35 -15.59
C LEU A 151 8.31 -2.65 -15.88
N ASP A 152 8.61 -2.90 -17.15
CA ASP A 152 9.97 -2.96 -17.67
C ASP A 152 10.53 -1.58 -18.09
N LEU A 153 11.84 -1.52 -18.37
CA LEU A 153 12.51 -0.27 -18.76
C LEU A 153 11.97 0.36 -20.06
N ASN A 154 11.46 -0.43 -21.00
CA ASN A 154 10.89 0.10 -22.24
C ASN A 154 9.52 0.74 -21.98
N GLU A 155 8.71 0.11 -21.13
CA GLU A 155 7.43 0.65 -20.68
C GLU A 155 7.62 1.93 -19.85
N ILE A 156 8.61 1.95 -18.94
CA ILE A 156 8.98 3.16 -18.18
C ILE A 156 9.45 4.27 -19.13
N ARG A 157 10.30 3.95 -20.12
CA ARG A 157 10.75 4.94 -21.11
C ARG A 157 9.59 5.49 -21.95
N ALA A 158 8.59 4.67 -22.27
CA ALA A 158 7.38 5.14 -22.95
C ALA A 158 6.56 6.08 -22.05
N ALA A 159 6.39 5.75 -20.77
CA ALA A 159 5.73 6.62 -19.78
C ALA A 159 6.43 7.98 -19.63
N CYS A 160 7.76 8.00 -19.57
CA CYS A 160 8.56 9.23 -19.47
C CYS A 160 8.51 10.14 -20.69
N LYS A 161 8.02 9.66 -21.84
CA LYS A 161 7.82 10.51 -23.04
C LYS A 161 6.58 11.39 -22.96
N VAL A 162 5.70 11.17 -22.00
CA VAL A 162 4.51 12.02 -21.79
C VAL A 162 4.97 13.38 -21.24
N PRO A 163 4.77 14.49 -21.97
CA PRO A 163 5.31 15.77 -21.57
C PRO A 163 4.50 16.39 -20.42
N GLY A 164 5.17 17.19 -19.59
CA GLY A 164 4.50 18.01 -18.57
C GLY A 164 4.02 17.27 -17.32
N ILE A 165 4.45 16.01 -17.13
CA ILE A 165 4.18 15.24 -15.91
C ILE A 165 5.45 14.53 -15.43
N ALA A 166 5.73 14.60 -14.13
CA ALA A 166 6.90 13.96 -13.54
C ALA A 166 6.68 12.45 -13.34
N ILE A 167 7.71 11.64 -13.60
CA ILE A 167 7.68 10.19 -13.39
C ILE A 167 8.52 9.82 -12.18
N GLU A 168 7.90 9.10 -11.25
CA GLU A 168 8.51 8.51 -10.06
C GLU A 168 8.43 6.99 -10.12
N VAL A 169 9.51 6.30 -9.76
CA VAL A 169 9.57 4.83 -9.67
C VAL A 169 10.00 4.41 -8.28
N PHE A 170 9.59 3.21 -7.84
CA PHE A 170 10.20 2.62 -6.65
C PHE A 170 11.62 2.19 -6.98
N ALA A 171 12.55 2.51 -6.08
CA ALA A 171 13.95 2.18 -6.23
C ALA A 171 14.37 1.04 -5.30
N HIS A 172 13.84 1.02 -4.07
CA HIS A 172 14.25 0.03 -3.06
C HIS A 172 13.11 -0.40 -2.14
N GLY A 173 13.20 -1.63 -1.65
CA GLY A 173 12.36 -2.16 -0.59
C GLY A 173 11.32 -3.16 -1.07
N ALA A 174 10.33 -3.45 -0.23
CA ALA A 174 9.57 -4.69 -0.38
C ALA A 174 8.56 -4.69 -1.54
N LEU A 175 8.69 -5.64 -2.47
CA LEU A 175 7.71 -5.86 -3.54
C LEU A 175 6.43 -6.53 -3.02
N CYS A 176 5.32 -6.25 -3.69
CA CYS A 176 4.05 -6.97 -3.50
C CYS A 176 3.95 -8.10 -4.51
N PHE A 177 3.30 -9.19 -4.12
CA PHE A 177 3.04 -10.32 -5.00
C PHE A 177 1.97 -10.00 -6.05
N SER A 178 0.90 -9.31 -5.63
CA SER A 178 -0.16 -8.87 -6.54
C SER A 178 0.15 -7.51 -7.14
N ILE A 179 -0.56 -7.18 -8.23
CA ILE A 179 -0.53 -5.89 -8.91
C ILE A 179 -0.64 -4.73 -7.91
N SER A 180 0.27 -3.77 -8.06
CA SER A 180 0.33 -2.56 -7.23
C SER A 180 -1.03 -1.89 -7.11
N GLY A 181 -1.49 -1.65 -5.87
CA GLY A 181 -2.78 -1.02 -5.59
C GLY A 181 -4.03 -1.87 -5.81
N ARG A 182 -3.92 -3.12 -6.29
CA ARG A 182 -5.08 -3.99 -6.64
C ARG A 182 -5.10 -5.30 -5.84
N CYS A 183 -4.39 -5.37 -4.72
CA CYS A 183 -4.28 -6.59 -3.93
C CYS A 183 -5.51 -6.82 -3.02
N LEU A 184 -6.29 -7.85 -3.31
CA LEU A 184 -7.43 -8.28 -2.48
C LEU A 184 -7.13 -9.44 -1.52
N MET A 185 -5.97 -10.07 -1.67
CA MET A 185 -5.59 -11.28 -0.93
C MET A 185 -5.70 -11.13 0.59
N SER A 186 -5.23 -10.01 1.16
CA SER A 186 -5.33 -9.74 2.60
C SER A 186 -6.78 -9.53 3.07
N SER A 187 -7.64 -8.99 2.20
CA SER A 187 -9.07 -8.86 2.47
C SER A 187 -9.74 -10.22 2.50
N TRP A 188 -9.48 -11.06 1.49
CA TRP A 188 -10.09 -12.39 1.36
C TRP A 188 -9.66 -13.35 2.47
N ILE A 189 -8.39 -13.34 2.86
CA ILE A 189 -7.87 -14.28 3.85
C ILE A 189 -8.25 -13.88 5.29
N GLY A 190 -8.26 -12.58 5.60
CA GLY A 190 -8.32 -12.13 6.99
C GLY A 190 -9.10 -10.85 7.24
N GLY A 191 -9.94 -10.42 6.29
CA GLY A 191 -10.80 -9.24 6.42
C GLY A 191 -10.05 -7.89 6.46
N ARG A 192 -8.72 -7.90 6.25
CA ARG A 192 -7.87 -6.71 6.34
C ARG A 192 -7.46 -6.24 4.96
N SER A 193 -8.00 -5.12 4.50
CA SER A 193 -7.65 -4.58 3.19
C SER A 193 -6.25 -3.96 3.14
N GLY A 194 -5.40 -4.49 2.26
CA GLY A 194 -4.09 -3.87 1.98
C GLY A 194 -4.20 -2.53 1.27
N ASN A 195 -5.26 -2.38 0.51
CA ASN A 195 -5.69 -1.20 -0.21
C ASN A 195 -6.28 -0.10 0.70
N ARG A 196 -6.51 -0.43 1.98
CA ARG A 196 -6.93 0.49 3.06
C ARG A 196 -5.89 0.58 4.19
N GLY A 197 -4.64 0.24 3.88
CA GLY A 197 -3.49 0.43 4.75
C GLY A 197 -3.33 -0.56 5.90
N VAL A 198 -4.13 -1.62 5.94
CA VAL A 198 -4.11 -2.62 7.02
C VAL A 198 -3.65 -4.01 6.57
N CYS A 199 -2.96 -4.11 5.43
CA CYS A 199 -2.43 -5.36 4.88
C CYS A 199 -1.79 -6.24 5.96
N ALA A 200 -2.26 -7.47 6.12
CA ALA A 200 -1.68 -8.45 7.03
C ALA A 200 -0.44 -9.14 6.45
N SER A 201 -0.09 -8.85 5.19
CA SER A 201 1.02 -9.46 4.44
C SER A 201 0.91 -11.00 4.30
N PRO A 202 -0.24 -11.56 3.90
CA PRO A 202 -0.40 -13.01 3.76
C PRO A 202 0.49 -13.64 2.67
N CYS A 203 1.01 -12.86 1.72
CA CYS A 203 2.02 -13.36 0.78
C CYS A 203 3.33 -13.74 1.46
N ARG A 204 3.57 -13.27 2.69
CA ARG A 204 4.84 -13.42 3.40
C ARG A 204 4.80 -14.49 4.49
N VAL A 205 3.67 -15.19 4.65
CA VAL A 205 3.56 -16.31 5.61
C VAL A 205 3.85 -17.63 4.92
N PRO A 206 4.16 -18.70 5.66
CA PRO A 206 4.24 -20.04 5.10
C PRO A 206 2.90 -20.50 4.50
N TRP A 207 2.95 -21.18 3.36
CA TRP A 207 1.80 -21.78 2.66
C TRP A 207 1.93 -23.29 2.58
N GLN A 208 0.79 -23.95 2.37
CA GLN A 208 0.71 -25.37 2.03
C GLN A 208 0.07 -25.52 0.63
N ILE A 209 0.53 -26.51 -0.13
CA ILE A 209 -0.06 -26.94 -1.40
C ILE A 209 -0.44 -28.40 -1.23
N ASP A 210 -1.73 -28.72 -1.42
CA ASP A 210 -2.27 -30.07 -1.22
C ASP A 210 -1.99 -30.69 0.16
N GLY A 211 -1.92 -29.84 1.18
CA GLY A 211 -1.62 -30.23 2.57
C GLY A 211 -0.14 -30.29 2.91
N GLU A 212 0.74 -30.23 1.90
CA GLU A 212 2.18 -30.30 2.08
C GLU A 212 2.81 -28.91 2.26
N PRO A 213 3.79 -28.74 3.17
CA PRO A 213 4.50 -27.47 3.33
C PRO A 213 5.16 -26.99 2.03
N ALA A 214 4.80 -25.79 1.59
CA ALA A 214 5.32 -25.16 0.36
C ALA A 214 6.22 -23.95 0.64
N GLY A 215 6.56 -23.66 1.90
CA GLY A 215 7.38 -22.51 2.27
C GLY A 215 6.68 -21.18 1.96
N HIS A 216 7.37 -20.23 1.34
CA HIS A 216 6.87 -18.86 1.10
C HIS A 216 6.73 -18.53 -0.41
N PRO A 217 5.92 -19.29 -1.18
CA PRO A 217 5.90 -19.21 -2.64
C PRO A 217 5.45 -17.85 -3.18
N LEU A 218 4.70 -17.09 -2.38
CA LEU A 218 4.18 -15.76 -2.73
C LEU A 218 5.04 -14.62 -2.20
N SER A 219 6.11 -14.90 -1.44
CA SER A 219 6.96 -13.84 -0.91
C SER A 219 7.88 -13.37 -2.03
N MET A 220 7.65 -12.16 -2.50
CA MET A 220 8.53 -11.50 -3.47
C MET A 220 9.83 -11.06 -2.79
N HIS A 221 10.93 -11.10 -3.54
CA HIS A 221 12.20 -10.47 -3.21
C HIS A 221 12.07 -8.95 -3.01
N ASP A 222 13.05 -8.32 -2.37
CA ASP A 222 13.07 -6.85 -2.21
C ASP A 222 13.66 -6.20 -3.47
N LEU A 223 13.00 -5.14 -3.94
CA LEU A 223 13.46 -4.36 -5.08
C LEU A 223 14.79 -3.67 -4.75
N CYS A 224 15.71 -3.68 -5.69
CA CYS A 224 16.90 -2.85 -5.71
C CYS A 224 17.22 -2.46 -7.15
N THR A 225 17.36 -1.16 -7.39
CA THR A 225 17.58 -0.59 -8.73
C THR A 225 18.96 0.04 -8.87
N LEU A 226 19.87 -0.19 -7.90
CA LEU A 226 21.21 0.41 -7.90
C LEU A 226 21.97 0.18 -9.22
N GLU A 227 21.88 -1.02 -9.79
CA GLU A 227 22.56 -1.37 -11.04
C GLU A 227 21.90 -0.76 -12.28
N HIS A 228 20.68 -0.23 -12.16
CA HIS A 228 19.85 0.27 -13.27
C HIS A 228 19.62 1.80 -13.22
N LEU A 229 20.34 2.52 -12.35
CA LEU A 229 20.14 3.96 -12.16
C LEU A 229 20.46 4.77 -13.42
N SER A 230 21.40 4.32 -14.23
CA SER A 230 21.79 5.00 -15.47
C SER A 230 20.69 4.91 -16.54
N GLU A 231 20.05 3.74 -16.62
CA GLU A 231 18.97 3.42 -17.53
C GLU A 231 17.69 4.14 -17.14
N LEU A 232 17.36 4.17 -15.85
CA LEU A 232 16.22 4.92 -15.31
C LEU A 232 16.38 6.42 -15.56
N ARG A 233 17.58 6.97 -15.33
CA ARG A 233 17.88 8.37 -15.63
C ARG A 233 17.73 8.66 -17.13
N SER A 234 18.30 7.80 -17.98
CA SER A 234 18.23 7.94 -19.43
C SER A 234 16.82 7.77 -19.98
N ALA A 235 15.96 7.01 -19.28
CA ALA A 235 14.55 6.89 -19.61
C ALA A 235 13.78 8.19 -19.37
N GLY A 236 14.25 9.06 -18.49
CA GLY A 236 13.57 10.30 -18.08
C GLY A 236 12.86 10.19 -16.73
N VAL A 237 13.19 9.21 -15.90
CA VAL A 237 12.70 9.14 -14.52
C VAL A 237 13.22 10.35 -13.75
N THR A 238 12.33 11.00 -13.00
CA THR A 238 12.65 12.23 -12.25
C THR A 238 12.91 11.96 -10.77
N ALA A 239 12.40 10.84 -10.25
CA ALA A 239 12.37 10.59 -8.82
C ALA A 239 12.45 9.09 -8.48
N LEU A 240 13.25 8.77 -7.47
CA LEU A 240 13.44 7.46 -6.89
C LEU A 240 12.76 7.39 -5.52
N LYS A 241 11.78 6.51 -5.39
CA LYS A 241 11.07 6.29 -4.14
C LYS A 241 11.61 5.09 -3.37
N ILE A 242 11.98 5.32 -2.12
CA ILE A 242 12.36 4.26 -1.19
C ILE A 242 11.10 3.78 -0.44
N GLU A 243 10.76 2.49 -0.51
CA GLU A 243 9.74 1.90 0.35
C GLU A 243 10.30 1.75 1.76
N GLY A 244 9.48 1.91 2.81
CA GLY A 244 9.97 1.62 4.16
C GLY A 244 9.31 2.36 5.31
N ARG A 245 8.06 2.83 5.21
CA ARG A 245 7.39 3.50 6.35
C ARG A 245 7.18 2.61 7.58
N LEU A 246 7.48 1.31 7.51
CA LEU A 246 7.48 0.41 8.67
C LEU A 246 8.90 0.10 9.17
N LYS A 247 9.91 0.81 8.66
CA LYS A 247 11.32 0.62 8.98
C LYS A 247 11.75 1.55 10.09
N ALA A 248 12.85 1.19 10.74
CA ALA A 248 13.51 2.00 11.74
C ALA A 248 14.43 3.03 11.08
N ALA A 249 14.74 4.10 11.82
CA ALA A 249 15.57 5.22 11.38
C ALA A 249 16.89 4.78 10.71
N ARG A 250 17.63 3.84 11.33
CA ARG A 250 18.89 3.29 10.77
C ARG A 250 18.72 2.69 9.38
N TRP A 251 17.61 1.98 9.15
CA TRP A 251 17.35 1.34 7.86
C TRP A 251 17.05 2.39 6.80
N VAL A 252 16.27 3.43 7.17
CA VAL A 252 15.97 4.56 6.28
C VAL A 252 17.24 5.31 5.92
N GLU A 253 18.10 5.60 6.91
CA GLU A 253 19.40 6.25 6.69
C GLU A 253 20.26 5.48 5.69
N THR A 254 20.45 4.18 5.92
CA THR A 254 21.28 3.34 5.05
C THR A 254 20.67 3.25 3.65
N ALA A 255 19.36 2.99 3.53
CA ALA A 255 18.68 2.87 2.24
C ALA A 255 18.76 4.18 1.44
N VAL A 256 18.56 5.33 2.06
CA VAL A 256 18.72 6.63 1.36
C VAL A 256 20.19 6.88 1.01
N GLY A 257 21.10 6.59 1.93
CA GLY A 257 22.53 6.84 1.78
C GLY A 257 23.15 6.09 0.61
N ILE A 258 22.79 4.81 0.41
CA ILE A 258 23.31 4.03 -0.73
C ILE A 258 22.87 4.63 -2.08
N TYR A 259 21.62 5.10 -2.21
CA TYR A 259 21.16 5.73 -3.45
C TYR A 259 21.75 7.12 -3.63
N ARG A 260 21.92 7.91 -2.56
CA ARG A 260 22.58 9.21 -2.64
C ARG A 260 24.03 9.05 -3.11
N GLN A 261 24.75 8.06 -2.58
CA GLN A 261 26.11 7.75 -3.02
C GLN A 261 26.14 7.30 -4.48
N ALA A 262 25.29 6.35 -4.86
CA ALA A 262 25.20 5.83 -6.22
C ALA A 262 24.80 6.89 -7.27
N LEU A 263 24.01 7.90 -6.89
CA LEU A 263 23.67 9.02 -7.78
C LEU A 263 24.76 10.08 -7.89
N SER A 264 25.70 10.11 -6.94
CA SER A 264 26.76 11.13 -6.85
C SER A 264 28.11 10.64 -7.40
N ARG A 265 28.30 9.33 -7.53
CA ARG A 265 29.56 8.71 -7.97
C ARG A 265 29.28 7.51 -8.87
N SER A 266 30.18 7.26 -9.80
CA SER A 266 30.12 6.11 -10.72
C SER A 266 30.89 4.88 -10.22
N ASP A 267 31.64 4.99 -9.12
CA ASP A 267 32.48 3.92 -8.56
C ASP A 267 31.92 3.33 -7.25
N GLY A 268 32.32 2.09 -6.93
CA GLY A 268 31.96 1.44 -5.67
C GLY A 268 30.58 0.76 -5.63
N PHE A 269 29.93 0.55 -6.77
CA PHE A 269 28.61 -0.10 -6.85
C PHE A 269 28.55 -1.45 -6.14
N ASP A 270 29.56 -2.31 -6.29
CA ASP A 270 29.60 -3.63 -5.64
C ASP A 270 29.49 -3.54 -4.10
N SER A 271 30.13 -2.53 -3.51
CA SER A 271 30.05 -2.26 -2.07
C SER A 271 28.64 -1.81 -1.68
N LEU A 272 28.02 -0.92 -2.47
CA LEU A 272 26.66 -0.46 -2.24
C LEU A 272 25.62 -1.58 -2.38
N VAL A 273 25.79 -2.47 -3.36
CA VAL A 273 24.94 -3.66 -3.53
C VAL A 273 25.10 -4.61 -2.34
N THR A 274 26.30 -4.76 -1.80
CA THR A 274 26.54 -5.55 -0.58
C THR A 274 25.81 -4.95 0.62
N VAL A 275 25.86 -3.63 0.79
CA VAL A 275 25.08 -2.93 1.83
C VAL A 275 23.57 -3.07 1.57
N ALA A 276 23.12 -3.01 0.32
CA ALA A 276 21.71 -3.22 -0.02
C ALA A 276 21.22 -4.63 0.35
N LYS A 277 22.08 -5.65 0.25
CA LYS A 277 21.75 -7.02 0.67
C LYS A 277 21.57 -7.11 2.19
N SER A 278 22.38 -6.41 2.99
CA SER A 278 22.20 -6.44 4.46
C SER A 278 20.85 -5.84 4.90
N LEU A 279 20.29 -4.92 4.10
CA LEU A 279 18.98 -4.34 4.35
C LEU A 279 17.82 -5.34 4.24
N THR A 280 18.01 -6.53 3.67
CA THR A 280 16.95 -7.54 3.52
C THR A 280 17.02 -8.67 4.55
N GLU A 281 18.12 -8.76 5.32
CA GLU A 281 18.39 -9.85 6.26
C GLU A 281 17.28 -10.05 7.29
N TYR A 282 16.72 -8.95 7.83
CA TYR A 282 15.61 -8.98 8.80
C TYR A 282 14.38 -9.76 8.30
N ALA A 283 14.28 -9.90 6.99
CA ALA A 283 13.15 -10.42 6.27
C ALA A 283 13.44 -11.78 5.60
N GLY A 284 14.70 -12.23 5.63
CA GLY A 284 15.17 -13.43 4.96
C GLY A 284 14.87 -13.42 3.47
N ARG A 285 14.98 -12.25 2.80
CA ARG A 285 14.67 -12.10 1.37
C ARG A 285 15.88 -11.72 0.54
N ASP A 286 15.96 -12.25 -0.67
CA ASP A 286 16.96 -11.78 -1.63
C ASP A 286 16.55 -10.46 -2.29
N LEU A 287 17.48 -9.87 -3.05
CA LEU A 287 17.25 -8.71 -3.89
C LEU A 287 16.84 -9.11 -5.30
N THR A 288 16.08 -8.24 -5.95
CA THR A 288 15.71 -8.33 -7.36
C THR A 288 15.65 -6.94 -7.98
N ASP A 289 15.91 -6.83 -9.28
CA ASP A 289 15.60 -5.66 -10.09
C ASP A 289 14.11 -5.59 -10.50
N GLY A 290 13.30 -6.53 -10.00
CA GLY A 290 11.87 -6.60 -10.27
C GLY A 290 11.64 -6.94 -11.75
N PHE A 291 10.90 -6.07 -12.44
CA PHE A 291 10.51 -6.28 -13.83
C PHE A 291 11.34 -5.46 -14.81
N LEU A 292 12.33 -4.68 -14.34
CA LEU A 292 13.06 -3.70 -15.14
C LEU A 292 13.69 -4.28 -16.42
N VAL A 293 14.23 -5.49 -16.33
CA VAL A 293 14.87 -6.19 -17.45
C VAL A 293 13.94 -7.17 -18.18
N GLY A 294 12.63 -7.08 -17.95
CA GLY A 294 11.62 -7.96 -18.55
C GLY A 294 11.60 -9.39 -17.99
N ARG A 295 12.39 -9.67 -16.95
CA ARG A 295 12.41 -10.97 -16.27
C ARG A 295 11.16 -11.14 -15.41
N ARG A 296 10.43 -12.24 -15.62
CA ARG A 296 9.20 -12.59 -14.87
C ARG A 296 9.34 -13.85 -14.02
N GLU A 297 10.53 -14.42 -14.00
CA GLU A 297 10.87 -15.64 -13.27
C GLU A 297 11.72 -15.30 -12.04
N SER A 298 11.69 -16.17 -11.02
CA SER A 298 12.49 -16.03 -9.80
C SER A 298 12.32 -14.68 -9.08
N LEU A 299 11.13 -14.08 -9.17
CA LEU A 299 10.77 -12.86 -8.43
C LEU A 299 10.28 -13.17 -7.00
N THR A 300 9.88 -14.42 -6.79
CA THR A 300 9.64 -15.05 -5.49
C THR A 300 10.66 -16.18 -5.30
N GLY A 301 10.85 -16.65 -4.07
CA GLY A 301 11.84 -17.70 -3.81
C GLY A 301 11.85 -18.21 -2.38
N THR A 302 12.88 -18.98 -2.03
CA THR A 302 13.18 -19.61 -0.72
C THR A 302 13.46 -18.59 0.39
N ASN A 303 12.65 -17.54 0.44
CA ASN A 303 12.64 -16.58 1.51
C ASN A 303 12.45 -17.36 2.80
N ARG A 304 13.36 -17.19 3.77
CA ARG A 304 13.32 -17.93 5.05
C ARG A 304 12.14 -17.48 5.93
N GLY A 305 11.25 -16.66 5.40
CA GLY A 305 10.27 -15.89 6.16
C GLY A 305 10.95 -14.78 6.94
N ARG A 306 10.16 -13.98 7.68
CA ARG A 306 10.75 -13.18 8.75
C ARG A 306 11.42 -14.14 9.72
N VAL A 307 12.71 -13.95 9.98
CA VAL A 307 13.39 -14.67 11.05
C VAL A 307 12.61 -14.41 12.33
N SER A 308 12.11 -15.48 12.97
CA SER A 308 11.35 -15.33 14.20
C SER A 308 12.25 -14.73 15.27
N ARG A 309 11.67 -13.89 16.13
CA ARG A 309 12.31 -13.43 17.36
C ARG A 309 12.57 -14.57 18.36
N ASP A 310 12.10 -15.78 18.09
CA ASP A 310 12.19 -16.94 18.99
C ASP A 310 13.62 -17.50 19.16
N GLU A 311 14.62 -17.04 18.40
CA GLU A 311 16.04 -17.23 18.76
C GLU A 311 16.53 -16.26 19.85
N ALA A 312 15.70 -15.28 20.23
CA ALA A 312 15.97 -14.30 21.28
C ALA A 312 14.91 -14.38 22.40
N LEU A 313 15.21 -15.27 23.37
CA LEU A 313 14.65 -15.40 24.73
C LEU A 313 13.16 -15.78 24.88
N PRO A 314 12.82 -16.70 25.80
CA PRO A 314 11.45 -17.11 26.06
C PRO A 314 10.67 -15.95 26.71
N LEU A 315 9.57 -15.56 26.08
CA LEU A 315 8.63 -14.61 26.65
C LEU A 315 7.91 -15.23 27.85
N SER A 316 8.14 -14.67 29.03
CA SER A 316 7.29 -14.90 30.21
C SER A 316 5.88 -14.36 29.96
N SER A 317 4.90 -15.07 30.50
CA SER A 317 3.46 -14.77 30.49
C SER A 317 3.15 -13.30 30.80
N CYS A 318 2.35 -12.65 29.96
CA CYS A 318 1.70 -11.39 30.32
C CYS A 318 0.22 -11.63 30.56
N ASP A 319 -0.17 -11.27 31.78
CA ASP A 319 -1.51 -11.22 32.33
C ASP A 319 -2.43 -10.22 31.62
N ASP A 320 -3.70 -10.35 32.00
CA ASP A 320 -4.93 -9.76 31.47
C ASP A 320 -4.92 -8.24 31.24
N VAL A 321 -5.48 -7.84 30.08
CA VAL A 321 -6.00 -6.48 29.87
C VAL A 321 -7.45 -6.60 29.39
N THR A 322 -8.38 -6.22 30.26
CA THR A 322 -9.82 -6.10 29.97
C THR A 322 -10.12 -4.78 29.26
N PHE A 323 -11.01 -4.82 28.27
CA PHE A 323 -11.60 -3.63 27.63
C PHE A 323 -13.10 -3.58 27.93
N ALA A 324 -13.58 -2.39 28.28
CA ALA A 324 -14.98 -2.11 28.57
C ALA A 324 -15.87 -2.25 27.32
N SER A 325 -17.10 -2.72 27.54
CA SER A 325 -18.15 -2.87 26.52
C SER A 325 -18.66 -1.51 26.04
N LEU A 326 -18.78 -1.35 24.73
CA LEU A 326 -19.57 -0.27 24.14
C LEU A 326 -20.96 -0.82 23.84
N ASP A 327 -21.96 -0.20 24.46
CA ASP A 327 -23.37 -0.51 24.28
C ASP A 327 -23.81 -0.34 22.83
N SER A 328 -24.66 -1.26 22.41
CA SER A 328 -25.40 -1.26 21.16
C SER A 328 -26.49 -0.19 21.21
N ASP A 329 -26.50 0.76 20.26
CA ASP A 329 -27.76 1.42 19.91
C ASP A 329 -27.88 1.76 18.42
N ALA A 330 -28.99 1.26 17.88
CA ALA A 330 -29.78 1.63 16.71
C ALA A 330 -29.07 2.09 15.42
N CYS A 331 -29.06 1.18 14.43
CA CYS A 331 -29.07 1.56 13.02
C CYS A 331 -30.45 2.17 12.70
N LEU A 332 -30.49 3.46 12.39
CA LEU A 332 -31.67 4.11 11.81
C LEU A 332 -31.61 3.98 10.28
N ASP A 333 -32.69 3.47 9.72
CA ASP A 333 -32.92 3.28 8.29
C ASP A 333 -32.91 4.62 7.53
N ASP A 334 -32.14 4.69 6.44
CA ASP A 334 -32.19 5.80 5.50
C ASP A 334 -33.07 5.42 4.30
N SER A 335 -34.22 6.07 4.22
CA SER A 335 -35.22 5.92 3.17
C SER A 335 -34.88 6.83 1.99
N GLY A 336 -33.77 6.52 1.30
CA GLY A 336 -33.37 7.16 0.05
C GLY A 336 -33.77 6.30 -1.15
N GLY A 337 -34.76 6.74 -1.91
CA GLY A 337 -35.27 6.05 -3.09
C GLY A 337 -34.31 6.14 -4.28
N ASP A 338 -33.74 5.00 -4.65
CA ASP A 338 -33.32 4.71 -6.02
C ASP A 338 -34.05 3.45 -6.46
N ALA A 339 -34.68 3.52 -7.64
CA ALA A 339 -35.42 2.41 -8.23
C ALA A 339 -34.46 1.25 -8.50
N ALA A 340 -34.54 0.20 -7.67
CA ALA A 340 -33.82 -1.04 -7.88
C ALA A 340 -34.28 -1.68 -9.20
N PRO A 341 -33.37 -2.22 -10.04
CA PRO A 341 -33.76 -3.10 -11.13
C PRO A 341 -34.59 -4.25 -10.52
N SER A 342 -35.73 -4.56 -11.14
CA SER A 342 -36.68 -5.58 -10.68
C SER A 342 -35.95 -6.91 -10.45
N GLY A 343 -35.68 -7.22 -9.19
CA GLY A 343 -34.79 -8.29 -8.78
C GLY A 343 -35.37 -9.67 -9.04
N GLY A 344 -34.59 -10.52 -9.71
CA GLY A 344 -34.77 -11.96 -9.62
C GLY A 344 -34.49 -12.44 -8.19
N ALA A 345 -35.21 -13.50 -7.77
CA ALA A 345 -34.97 -14.13 -6.49
C ALA A 345 -33.52 -14.65 -6.41
N ILE A 346 -32.78 -14.21 -5.39
CA ILE A 346 -31.45 -14.75 -5.06
C ILE A 346 -31.66 -15.82 -4.00
N GLU A 347 -31.30 -17.06 -4.31
CA GLU A 347 -31.24 -18.14 -3.33
C GLU A 347 -29.79 -18.34 -2.89
N PHE A 348 -29.52 -18.23 -1.59
CA PHE A 348 -28.20 -18.51 -1.02
C PHE A 348 -28.30 -19.65 0.00
N ARG A 349 -27.59 -20.75 -0.24
CA ARG A 349 -27.54 -21.91 0.65
C ARG A 349 -26.16 -22.10 1.24
N LEU A 350 -26.13 -22.40 2.53
CA LEU A 350 -24.93 -22.78 3.27
C LEU A 350 -25.10 -24.20 3.79
N ALA A 351 -24.22 -25.11 3.36
CA ALA A 351 -24.18 -26.48 3.86
C ALA A 351 -22.85 -26.75 4.56
N VAL A 352 -22.90 -27.34 5.76
CA VAL A 352 -21.70 -27.74 6.51
C VAL A 352 -21.48 -29.23 6.30
N ALA A 353 -20.37 -29.61 5.67
CA ALA A 353 -19.99 -31.00 5.43
C ALA A 353 -18.55 -31.24 5.92
N GLY A 354 -18.42 -31.91 7.07
CA GLY A 354 -17.11 -32.23 7.65
C GLY A 354 -16.24 -30.98 7.92
N PRO A 355 -15.00 -30.89 7.39
CA PRO A 355 -14.11 -29.76 7.61
C PRO A 355 -14.34 -28.59 6.63
N ARG A 356 -15.43 -28.61 5.85
CA ARG A 356 -15.71 -27.61 4.81
C ARG A 356 -17.10 -27.02 4.99
N ILE A 357 -17.27 -25.79 4.52
CA ILE A 357 -18.55 -25.12 4.37
C ILE A 357 -18.74 -24.85 2.87
N ARG A 358 -19.86 -25.32 2.33
CA ARG A 358 -20.26 -25.14 0.95
C ARG A 358 -21.28 -24.02 0.86
N CYS A 359 -20.99 -23.04 0.02
CA CYS A 359 -21.90 -21.97 -0.36
C CYS A 359 -22.44 -22.26 -1.74
N GLU A 360 -23.74 -22.07 -1.93
CA GLU A 360 -24.38 -22.08 -3.23
C GLU A 360 -25.21 -20.80 -3.38
N LEU A 361 -25.05 -20.11 -4.50
CA LEU A 361 -25.80 -18.92 -4.86
C LEU A 361 -26.51 -19.18 -6.19
N THR A 362 -27.82 -19.03 -6.22
CA THR A 362 -28.64 -19.10 -7.44
C THR A 362 -29.28 -17.76 -7.68
N MET A 363 -29.10 -17.20 -8.88
CA MET A 363 -29.74 -15.95 -9.30
C MET A 363 -30.15 -16.07 -10.76
N GLU A 364 -31.44 -15.87 -11.05
CA GLU A 364 -31.97 -15.84 -12.43
C GLU A 364 -31.57 -17.06 -13.29
N GLY A 365 -31.53 -18.24 -12.67
CA GLY A 365 -31.13 -19.50 -13.32
C GLY A 365 -29.63 -19.73 -13.43
N ASN A 366 -28.79 -18.78 -13.01
CA ASN A 366 -27.34 -18.96 -12.89
C ASN A 366 -27.00 -19.44 -11.48
N GLN A 367 -26.19 -20.50 -11.38
CA GLN A 367 -25.74 -21.05 -10.11
C GLN A 367 -24.21 -20.90 -9.97
N ALA A 368 -23.77 -20.41 -8.83
CA ALA A 368 -22.36 -20.41 -8.42
C ALA A 368 -22.23 -21.16 -7.10
N ALA A 369 -21.26 -22.07 -7.01
CA ALA A 369 -20.97 -22.79 -5.77
C ALA A 369 -19.48 -22.68 -5.44
N TRP A 370 -19.17 -22.54 -4.16
CA TRP A 370 -17.79 -22.52 -3.68
C TRP A 370 -17.70 -23.14 -2.29
N GLU A 371 -16.53 -23.69 -1.96
CA GLU A 371 -16.29 -24.31 -0.66
C GLU A 371 -15.10 -23.64 0.03
N TYR A 372 -15.20 -23.46 1.36
CA TYR A 372 -14.11 -22.97 2.18
C TYR A 372 -13.89 -23.86 3.41
N PRO A 373 -12.64 -23.99 3.89
CA PRO A 373 -12.35 -24.77 5.09
C PRO A 373 -13.00 -24.15 6.33
N LYS A 374 -13.54 -25.01 7.21
CA LYS A 374 -14.07 -24.61 8.51
C LYS A 374 -12.95 -24.01 9.35
N THR A 375 -12.99 -22.70 9.56
CA THR A 375 -12.02 -22.00 10.40
C THR A 375 -12.18 -22.45 11.85
N VAL A 376 -11.08 -22.82 12.51
CA VAL A 376 -11.10 -23.13 13.95
C VAL A 376 -11.42 -21.86 14.73
N VAL A 377 -12.63 -21.78 15.25
CA VAL A 377 -13.07 -20.69 16.12
C VAL A 377 -12.40 -20.85 17.48
N ARG A 378 -11.32 -20.09 17.73
CA ARG A 378 -10.59 -20.11 19.01
C ARG A 378 -11.26 -19.31 20.13
N ARG A 379 -12.29 -18.51 19.81
CA ARG A 379 -13.06 -17.70 20.76
C ARG A 379 -14.54 -17.79 20.39
N ILE A 380 -15.21 -18.84 20.86
CA ILE A 380 -16.60 -19.18 20.51
C ILE A 380 -17.54 -18.00 20.79
N GLN A 381 -17.31 -17.27 21.87
CA GLN A 381 -18.10 -16.08 22.23
C GLN A 381 -17.95 -14.88 21.28
N LYS A 382 -17.04 -14.93 20.30
CA LYS A 382 -16.89 -13.92 19.24
C LYS A 382 -17.29 -14.45 17.86
N ALA A 383 -17.74 -15.70 17.77
CA ALA A 383 -18.28 -16.24 16.55
C ALA A 383 -19.79 -16.00 16.49
N VAL A 384 -20.26 -15.74 15.28
CA VAL A 384 -21.67 -15.70 14.94
C VAL A 384 -21.98 -17.04 14.29
N SER A 385 -23.07 -17.70 14.70
CA SER A 385 -23.48 -18.95 14.04
C SER A 385 -23.84 -18.67 12.57
N ALA A 386 -23.74 -19.69 11.70
CA ALA A 386 -24.18 -19.51 10.31
C ALA A 386 -25.67 -19.12 10.26
N GLU A 387 -26.48 -19.67 11.16
CA GLU A 387 -27.88 -19.32 11.37
C GLU A 387 -28.07 -17.86 11.82
N GLU A 388 -27.31 -17.37 12.80
CA GLU A 388 -27.39 -15.95 13.19
C GLU A 388 -26.90 -15.02 12.08
N LEU A 389 -25.85 -15.36 11.35
CA LEU A 389 -25.38 -14.57 10.22
C LEU A 389 -26.51 -14.45 9.18
N CYS A 390 -27.11 -15.59 8.84
CA CYS A 390 -28.25 -15.72 7.97
C CYS A 390 -29.45 -14.87 8.45
N GLN A 391 -29.82 -14.95 9.73
CA GLN A 391 -30.90 -14.13 10.31
C GLN A 391 -30.55 -12.64 10.33
N GLN A 392 -29.28 -12.27 10.56
CA GLN A 392 -28.82 -10.87 10.56
C GLN A 392 -28.85 -10.23 9.18
N ILE A 393 -28.71 -11.02 8.11
CA ILE A 393 -28.74 -10.53 6.73
C ILE A 393 -30.13 -10.65 6.08
N ALA A 394 -31.01 -11.51 6.62
CA ALA A 394 -32.40 -11.64 6.18
C ALA A 394 -33.14 -10.30 6.29
N GLY A 395 -33.90 -9.94 5.26
CA GLY A 395 -34.66 -8.69 5.20
C GLY A 395 -33.82 -7.41 5.02
N ARG A 396 -32.49 -7.50 4.96
CA ARG A 396 -31.61 -6.35 4.69
C ARG A 396 -31.37 -6.18 3.19
N ARG A 397 -31.24 -4.91 2.76
CA ARG A 397 -30.84 -4.57 1.40
C ARG A 397 -29.33 -4.73 1.22
N PHE A 398 -28.93 -5.59 0.30
CA PHE A 398 -27.55 -5.69 -0.19
C PHE A 398 -27.52 -5.26 -1.65
N GLN A 399 -26.83 -4.15 -1.93
CA GLN A 399 -26.67 -3.63 -3.30
C GLN A 399 -27.98 -3.49 -4.08
N GLY A 400 -29.06 -3.07 -3.41
CA GLY A 400 -30.38 -2.87 -4.03
C GLY A 400 -31.28 -4.11 -4.05
N VAL A 401 -30.81 -5.27 -3.57
CA VAL A 401 -31.59 -6.52 -3.51
C VAL A 401 -31.95 -6.86 -2.07
N ILE A 402 -33.19 -7.28 -1.83
CA ILE A 402 -33.68 -7.74 -0.52
C ILE A 402 -33.49 -9.25 -0.45
N LEU A 403 -32.86 -9.73 0.62
CA LEU A 403 -32.80 -11.16 0.92
C LEU A 403 -34.09 -11.59 1.62
N ASP A 404 -35.06 -12.07 0.85
CA ASP A 404 -36.45 -12.29 1.31
C ASP A 404 -36.62 -13.47 2.28
N SER A 405 -35.75 -14.47 2.21
CA SER A 405 -35.82 -15.61 3.13
C SER A 405 -34.46 -16.26 3.29
N VAL A 406 -34.19 -16.79 4.48
CA VAL A 406 -32.99 -17.59 4.71
C VAL A 406 -33.37 -18.94 5.27
N THR A 407 -32.91 -19.99 4.59
CA THR A 407 -33.05 -21.38 5.01
C THR A 407 -31.65 -21.91 5.33
N THR A 408 -31.43 -22.27 6.58
CA THR A 408 -30.20 -22.96 7.06
C THR A 408 -30.36 -24.45 7.09
#